data_AF-A0A7V9QD99-F1
#
_entry.id   AF-A0A7V9QD99-F1
#
_cell.length_a   1.000
_cell.length_b   1.000
_cell.length_c   1.000
_cell.angle_alpha   90.00
_cell.angle_beta   90.00
_cell.angle_gamma   90.00
#
_symmetry.space_group_name_H-M   'P 1'
#
loop_
_entity.id
_entity.type
_entity.pdbx_description
1 polymer ?
#
loop_
_entity_poly.entity_id
_entity_poly.type
_entity_poly.pdbx_seq_one_letter_code
_entity_poly.pdbx_strand_id
1 'polypeptide(L)' 'LLEALHRRWVTLLVSLPEPAFVRTLRHPEQGRTSTLDQLLAQYAWHSEHHLAHISKLRERSGWTSASVSAM' A
#
# COMPACT_ATOMS: atom_id res chain seq x y z
N LEU A 1 -1.16 2.70 -13.85
CA LEU A 1 -0.48 3.74 -13.03
C LEU A 1 0.06 3.17 -11.71
N LEU A 2 -0.79 2.64 -10.81
CA LEU A 2 -0.36 2.10 -9.51
C LEU A 2 0.70 1.00 -9.62
N GLU A 3 0.52 0.06 -10.55
CA GLU A 3 1.49 -1.01 -10.78
C GLU A 3 2.90 -0.47 -11.13
N ALA A 4 2.99 0.48 -12.06
CA ALA A 4 4.26 1.09 -12.44
C ALA A 4 4.88 1.95 -11.32
N LEU A 5 4.05 2.51 -10.42
CA LEU A 5 4.52 3.20 -9.22
C LEU A 5 5.10 2.20 -8.22
N HIS A 6 4.37 1.13 -7.90
CA HIS A 6 4.81 0.09 -6.96
C HIS A 6 6.08 -0.60 -7.44
N ARG A 7 6.20 -0.91 -8.74
CA ARG A 7 7.45 -1.47 -9.29
C ARG A 7 8.65 -0.56 -9.00
N ARG A 8 8.52 0.75 -9.24
CA ARG A 8 9.62 1.72 -8.96
C ARG A 8 9.91 1.85 -7.47
N TRP A 9 8.88 1.89 -6.62
CA TRP A 9 9.05 1.95 -5.17
C TRP A 9 9.70 0.71 -4.59
N VAL A 10 9.29 -0.50 -5.01
CA VAL A 10 9.91 -1.74 -4.55
C VAL A 10 11.37 -1.80 -4.99
N THR A 11 11.69 -1.46 -6.25
CA THR A 11 13.08 -1.38 -6.72
C THR A 11 13.91 -0.43 -5.86
N LEU A 12 13.38 0.75 -5.54
CA LEU A 12 14.06 1.70 -4.67
C LEU A 12 14.26 1.15 -3.25
N LEU A 13 13.18 0.68 -2.60
CA LEU A 13 13.21 0.25 -1.20
C LEU A 13 14.12 -0.97 -0.98
N VAL A 14 14.12 -1.92 -1.93
CA VAL A 14 15.02 -3.09 -1.89
C VAL A 14 16.48 -2.70 -2.11
N SER A 15 16.75 -1.61 -2.83
CA SER A 15 18.13 -1.11 -3.03
C SER A 15 18.73 -0.39 -1.81
N LEU A 16 17.92 -0.08 -0.79
CA LEU A 16 18.38 0.63 0.40
C LEU A 16 19.09 -0.34 1.37
N PRO A 17 20.21 0.06 1.99
CA PRO A 17 20.81 -0.72 3.06
C PRO A 17 19.93 -0.67 4.31
N GLU A 18 19.98 -1.71 5.15
CA GLU A 18 19.15 -1.83 6.37
C GLU A 18 19.18 -0.56 7.27
N PRO A 19 20.34 0.09 7.53
CA PRO A 19 20.38 1.32 8.33
C PRO A 19 19.65 2.52 7.70
N ALA A 20 19.29 2.48 6.41
CA ALA A 20 18.49 3.55 5.81
C ALA A 20 17.05 3.56 6.33
N PHE A 21 16.54 2.44 6.82
CA PHE A 21 15.16 2.33 7.29
C PHE A 21 14.89 3.05 8.61
N VAL A 22 15.93 3.36 9.40
CA VAL A 22 15.82 4.19 10.61
C VAL A 22 15.87 5.70 10.34
N ARG A 23 16.04 6.13 9.08
CA ARG A 23 15.98 7.56 8.71
C ARG A 23 14.58 8.10 8.99
N THR A 24 14.53 9.34 9.49
CA THR A 24 13.27 9.96 9.94
C THR A 24 12.77 11.02 8.97
N LEU A 25 11.45 11.18 8.95
CA LEU A 25 10.74 12.27 8.29
C LEU A 25 9.74 12.89 9.26
N ARG A 26 9.71 14.23 9.32
CA ARG A 26 8.72 14.97 10.13
C ARG A 26 7.59 15.47 9.24
N HIS A 27 6.38 15.01 9.50
CA HIS A 27 5.20 15.49 8.79
C HIS A 27 4.95 16.97 9.14
N PRO A 28 4.84 17.88 8.15
CA PRO A 28 4.79 19.31 8.41
C PRO A 28 3.55 19.73 9.21
N GLU A 29 2.40 19.12 8.95
CA GLU A 29 1.14 19.48 9.63
C GLU A 29 0.96 18.76 10.98
N GLN A 30 1.23 17.45 11.03
CA GLN A 30 0.99 16.64 12.23
C GLN A 30 2.11 16.77 13.27
N GLY A 31 3.26 17.36 12.91
CA GLY A 31 4.46 17.40 13.76
C GLY A 31 5.09 16.04 14.07
N ARG A 32 4.45 14.94 13.64
CA ARG A 32 4.87 13.57 13.88
C ARG A 32 6.17 13.27 13.13
N THR A 33 7.13 12.70 13.85
CA THR A 33 8.34 12.13 13.26
C THR A 33 8.19 10.63 13.17
N SER A 34 8.37 10.07 11.98
CA SER A 34 8.31 8.63 11.73
C SER A 34 9.58 8.19 11.02
N THR A 35 10.04 6.97 11.33
CA THR A 35 11.10 6.30 10.57
C THR A 35 10.57 5.78 9.23
N LEU A 36 11.46 5.52 8.27
CA LEU A 36 11.08 5.05 6.94
C LEU A 36 10.37 3.68 6.99
N ASP A 37 10.78 2.77 7.88
CA ASP A 37 10.09 1.49 8.11
C ASP A 37 8.66 1.66 8.65
N GLN A 38 8.43 2.60 9.57
CA GLN A 38 7.10 2.92 10.08
C GLN A 38 6.19 3.46 8.97
N LEU A 39 6.73 4.32 8.10
CA LEU A 39 6.00 4.84 6.95
C LEU A 39 5.69 3.74 5.93
N LEU A 40 6.63 2.81 5.69
CA LEU A 40 6.42 1.66 4.82
C LEU A 40 5.33 0.72 5.38
N ALA A 41 5.38 0.41 6.69
CA ALA A 41 4.37 -0.39 7.36
C ALA A 41 2.98 0.27 7.29
N GLN A 42 2.92 1.59 7.48
CA GLN A 42 1.68 2.36 7.32
C GLN A 42 1.14 2.26 5.89
N TYR A 43 1.99 2.34 4.87
CA TYR A 43 1.56 2.22 3.47
C TYR A 43 1.07 0.80 3.12
N ALA A 44 1.72 -0.23 3.67
CA ALA A 44 1.27 -1.62 3.53
C ALA A 44 -0.12 -1.81 4.13
N TRP A 45 -0.33 -1.36 5.38
CA TRP A 45 -1.64 -1.38 6.04
C TRP A 45 -2.70 -0.60 5.23
N HIS A 46 -2.34 0.59 4.74
CA HIS A 46 -3.24 1.45 3.96
C HIS A 46 -3.73 0.76 2.68
N SER A 47 -2.84 0.01 2.01
CA SER A 47 -3.18 -0.76 0.81
C SER A 47 -4.19 -1.86 1.13
N GLU A 48 -3.92 -2.66 2.16
CA GLU A 48 -4.83 -3.73 2.61
C GLU A 48 -6.17 -3.18 3.10
N HIS A 49 -6.14 -2.05 3.84
CA HIS A 49 -7.32 -1.37 4.34
C HIS A 49 -8.26 -0.94 3.20
N HIS A 50 -7.73 -0.31 2.15
CA HIS A 50 -8.55 0.10 1.01
C HIS A 50 -8.98 -1.07 0.13
N LEU A 51 -8.13 -2.10 -0.03
CA LEU A 51 -8.53 -3.33 -0.71
C LEU A 51 -9.70 -4.01 0.02
N ALA A 52 -9.67 -4.03 1.35
CA ALA A 52 -10.76 -4.55 2.17
C ALA A 52 -12.05 -3.75 1.99
N HIS A 53 -11.99 -2.41 1.94
CA HIS A 53 -13.17 -1.57 1.66
C HIS A 53 -13.82 -1.91 0.31
N ILE A 54 -13.01 -2.05 -0.75
CA ILE A 54 -13.49 -2.40 -2.10
C ILE A 54 -14.07 -3.81 -2.11
N SER A 55 -13.36 -4.76 -1.52
CA SER A 55 -13.78 -6.17 -1.51
C SER A 55 -15.09 -6.35 -0.75
N LYS A 56 -15.24 -5.71 0.43
CA LYS A 56 -16.49 -5.71 1.19
C LYS A 56 -17.63 -5.01 0.46
N LEU A 57 -17.33 -3.97 -0.34
CA LEU A 57 -18.35 -3.34 -1.18
C LEU A 57 -18.84 -4.29 -2.26
N ARG A 58 -17.92 -4.97 -2.96
CA ARG A 58 -18.30 -5.95 -3.98
C ARG A 58 -19.14 -7.07 -3.41
N GLU A 59 -18.79 -7.57 -2.23
CA GLU A 59 -19.51 -8.61 -1.52
C GLU A 59 -20.96 -8.19 -1.20
N ARG A 60 -21.15 -7.05 -0.52
CA ARG A 60 -22.50 -6.56 -0.14
C ARG A 60 -23.38 -6.15 -1.33
N SER A 61 -22.76 -5.78 -2.45
CA SER A 61 -23.48 -5.41 -3.68
C SER A 61 -23.73 -6.60 -4.62
N GLY A 62 -23.26 -7.81 -4.27
CA GLY A 62 -23.37 -8.97 -5.15
C GLY A 62 -22.54 -8.87 -6.43
N TRP A 63 -21.51 -8.02 -6.46
CA TRP A 63 -20.59 -7.86 -7.61
C TRP A 63 -19.51 -8.95 -7.62
N THR A 64 -19.92 -10.17 -7.30
CA THR A 64 -19.18 -11.38 -7.68
C THR A 64 -19.23 -11.45 -9.19
N SER A 65 -18.08 -11.62 -9.84
CA SER A 65 -18.03 -11.80 -11.29
C SER A 65 -18.96 -12.96 -11.66
N ALA A 66 -20.12 -12.66 -12.25
CA ALA A 66 -20.98 -13.68 -12.82
C ALA A 66 -20.16 -14.38 -13.91
N SER A 67 -19.94 -15.68 -13.72
CA SER A 67 -19.56 -16.68 -14.72
C SER A 67 -18.89 -16.13 -16.00
N VAL A 68 -17.57 -16.26 -16.08
CA VAL A 68 -16.99 -16.68 -17.37
C VAL A 68 -17.33 -18.16 -17.52
N SER A 69 -18.59 -18.46 -17.85
CA SER A 69 -18.89 -19.62 -18.69
C SER A 69 -18.67 -19.13 -20.11
N ALA A 70 -17.45 -19.29 -20.60
CA ALA A 70 -17.18 -19.25 -22.03
C ALA A 70 -16.72 -20.66 -22.41
N MET A 71 -17.59 -21.28 -23.20
CA MET A 71 -17.54 -22.53 -23.98
C MET A 71 -16.18 -23.20 -24.15
#